data_AF-A0AAV9LJE9-F1
#
_entry.id   AF-A0AAV9LJE9-F1
#
_cell.length_a   1.000
_cell.length_b   1.000
_cell.length_c   1.000
_cell.angle_alpha   90.00
_cell.angle_beta   90.00
_cell.angle_gamma   90.00
#
_symmetry.space_group_name_H-M   'P 1'
#
loop_
_entity.id
_entity.type
_entity.pdbx_description
1 polymer ?
#
loop_
_entity_poly.entity_id
_entity_poly.type
_entity_poly.pdbx_seq_one_letter_code
_entity_poly.pdbx_strand_id
1 'polypeptide(L)'
;MSSCFIIQQVNKFIHLIVKLQFPDLQLPIGWHQCYDTVENLNHVIHSQAIIWQKPESGWVKLNMDGSRGGGGIVKFYGNCSNNSAEAMAMLKGIYVCLNNGLTNVIVETDSIIILNYWV
;
A
#
# COMPACT_ATOMS: atom_id res chain seq x y z
N MET A 1 -2.06 32.37 24.19
CA MET A 1 -1.40 31.89 22.96
C MET A 1 -2.06 32.60 21.79
N SER A 2 -1.33 33.31 20.93
CA SER A 2 -1.98 34.08 19.85
C SER A 2 -2.35 33.18 18.67
N SER A 3 -3.43 33.51 17.97
CA SER A 3 -3.85 32.79 16.75
C SER A 3 -2.76 32.78 15.69
N CYS A 4 -1.97 33.84 15.59
CA CYS A 4 -0.81 33.93 14.68
C CYS A 4 0.26 32.87 15.00
N PHE A 5 0.56 32.64 16.28
CA PHE A 5 1.51 31.61 16.68
C PHE A 5 1.02 30.21 16.29
N ILE A 6 -0.26 29.91 16.49
CA ILE A 6 -0.86 28.63 16.11
C ILE A 6 -0.79 28.42 14.60
N ILE A 7 -1.17 29.43 13.80
CA ILE A 7 -1.12 29.37 12.33
C ILE A 7 0.31 29.12 11.84
N GLN A 8 1.31 29.78 12.44
CA GLN A 8 2.71 29.55 12.07
C GLN A 8 3.18 28.13 12.37
N GLN A 9 2.76 27.54 13.49
CA GLN A 9 3.12 26.15 13.81
C GLN A 9 2.45 25.17 12.83
N VAL A 10 1.15 25.34 12.58
CA VAL A 10 0.41 24.52 11.61
C VAL A 10 1.06 24.59 10.23
N ASN A 11 1.41 25.80 9.76
CA ASN A 11 2.08 25.99 8.48
C ASN A 11 3.42 25.23 8.42
N LYS A 12 4.25 25.32 9.47
CA LYS A 12 5.52 24.56 9.52
C LYS A 12 5.32 23.05 9.43
N PHE A 13 4.31 22.50 10.12
CA PHE A 13 4.03 21.06 10.07
C PHE A 13 3.52 20.62 8.70
N ILE A 14 2.66 21.39 8.05
CA ILE A 14 2.21 21.11 6.67
C ILE A 14 3.41 21.09 5.72
N HIS A 15 4.26 22.10 5.78
CA HIS A 15 5.47 22.16 4.96
C HIS A 15 6.39 20.95 5.18
N LEU A 16 6.56 20.53 6.44
CA LEU A 16 7.38 19.36 6.77
C LEU A 16 6.78 18.07 6.18
N ILE A 17 5.50 17.80 6.40
CA ILE A 17 4.82 16.57 5.95
C ILE A 17 4.83 16.50 4.42
N VAL A 18 4.49 17.60 3.75
CA VAL A 18 4.47 17.65 2.30
C VAL A 18 5.86 17.48 1.71
N LYS A 19 6.91 18.07 2.31
CA LYS A 19 8.29 17.84 1.84
C LYS A 19 8.78 16.42 2.07
N LEU A 20 8.31 15.73 3.12
CA LEU A 20 8.64 14.33 3.36
C LEU A 20 7.97 13.40 2.34
N GLN A 21 6.72 13.69 1.96
CA GLN A 21 5.98 12.86 1.00
C GLN A 21 6.28 13.20 -0.47
N PHE A 22 6.52 14.49 -0.76
CA PHE A 22 6.75 15.03 -2.10
C PHE A 22 7.95 15.98 -2.10
N PRO A 23 9.19 15.45 -2.09
CA PRO A 23 10.40 16.27 -1.95
C PRO A 23 10.55 17.34 -3.02
N ASP A 24 10.11 17.04 -4.25
CA ASP A 24 10.21 17.92 -5.41
C ASP A 24 9.14 19.02 -5.45
N LEU A 25 8.05 18.87 -4.69
CA LEU A 25 6.97 19.85 -4.64
C LEU A 25 7.45 21.09 -3.86
N GLN A 26 7.38 22.26 -4.49
CA GLN A 26 7.67 23.53 -3.82
C GLN A 26 6.38 24.15 -3.29
N LEU A 27 6.30 24.29 -1.97
CA LEU A 27 5.16 24.96 -1.33
C LEU A 27 5.43 26.46 -1.18
N PRO A 28 4.43 27.32 -1.46
CA PRO A 28 4.54 28.74 -1.24
C PRO A 28 4.57 29.07 0.27
N ILE A 29 5.23 30.18 0.62
CA ILE A 29 5.49 30.57 2.02
C ILE A 29 4.24 31.16 2.70
N GLY A 30 3.32 31.76 1.92
CA GLY A 30 2.09 32.37 2.43
C GLY A 30 1.03 31.34 2.78
N TRP A 31 0.37 31.51 3.93
CA TRP A 31 -0.66 30.58 4.44
C TRP A 31 -1.76 30.26 3.43
N HIS A 32 -2.39 31.29 2.83
CA HIS A 32 -3.49 31.10 1.88
C HIS A 32 -3.04 30.31 0.64
N GLN A 33 -1.87 30.65 0.10
CA GLN A 33 -1.32 29.98 -1.08
C GLN A 33 -0.90 28.54 -0.77
N CYS A 34 -0.35 28.30 0.43
CA CYS A 34 0.04 26.97 0.88
C CYS A 34 -1.19 26.08 1.05
N TYR A 35 -2.22 26.62 1.72
CA TYR A 35 -3.52 25.97 1.87
C TYR A 35 -4.14 25.62 0.51
N ASP A 36 -4.25 26.59 -0.40
CA ASP A 36 -4.82 26.36 -1.73
C ASP A 36 -4.01 25.32 -2.51
N THR A 37 -2.68 25.36 -2.42
CA THR A 37 -1.82 24.36 -3.09
C THR A 37 -2.10 22.97 -2.55
N VAL A 38 -2.15 22.80 -1.23
CA VAL A 38 -2.37 21.51 -0.57
C VAL A 38 -3.76 20.95 -0.85
N GLU A 39 -4.81 21.76 -0.79
CA GLU A 39 -6.19 21.35 -1.13
C GLU A 39 -6.32 20.91 -2.59
N ASN A 40 -5.56 21.53 -3.49
CA ASN A 40 -5.55 21.16 -4.90
C ASN A 40 -4.56 20.02 -5.25
N LEU A 41 -3.86 19.45 -4.26
CA LEU A 41 -3.05 18.25 -4.47
C LEU A 41 -3.98 17.06 -4.73
N ASN A 42 -4.23 16.81 -6.00
CA ASN A 42 -4.89 15.59 -6.43
C ASN A 42 -3.84 14.48 -6.55
N HIS A 43 -4.03 13.42 -5.79
CA HIS A 43 -3.30 12.18 -6.04
C HIS A 43 -3.61 11.72 -7.46
N VAL A 44 -2.57 11.43 -8.24
CA VAL A 44 -2.74 10.74 -9.51
C VAL A 44 -3.18 9.31 -9.15
N ILE A 45 -4.48 9.04 -9.27
CA ILE A 45 -5.02 7.69 -9.10
C ILE A 45 -4.61 6.89 -10.33
N HIS A 46 -3.53 6.13 -10.20
CA HIS A 46 -3.15 5.16 -11.21
C HIS A 46 -4.03 3.92 -11.06
N SER A 47 -5.03 3.78 -11.92
CA SER A 47 -5.84 2.57 -12.01
C SER A 47 -5.45 1.83 -13.28
N GLN A 48 -4.98 0.60 -13.12
CA GLN A 48 -4.70 -0.30 -14.23
C GLN A 48 -5.73 -1.42 -14.24
N ALA A 49 -6.47 -1.55 -15.34
CA ALA A 49 -7.34 -2.70 -15.53
C ALA A 49 -6.46 -3.93 -15.80
N ILE A 50 -6.51 -4.92 -14.91
CA ILE A 50 -5.79 -6.19 -15.07
C ILE A 50 -6.77 -7.23 -15.61
N ILE A 51 -6.46 -7.79 -16.78
CA ILE A 51 -7.26 -8.86 -17.39
C ILE A 51 -6.81 -10.20 -16.80
N TRP A 52 -7.74 -10.94 -16.22
CA TRP A 52 -7.49 -12.30 -15.74
C TRP A 52 -7.25 -13.25 -16.91
N GLN A 53 -5.99 -13.60 -17.13
CA GLN A 53 -5.62 -14.67 -18.05
C GLN A 53 -5.57 -16.00 -17.31
N LYS A 54 -6.25 -17.01 -17.88
CA LYS A 54 -6.17 -18.38 -17.39
C LYS A 54 -4.71 -18.86 -17.55
N PRO A 55 -4.08 -19.41 -16.50
CA PRO A 55 -2.73 -19.92 -16.60
C PRO A 55 -2.65 -21.16 -17.52
N GLU A 56 -1.45 -21.48 -17.97
CA GLU A 56 -1.18 -22.67 -18.78
C GLU A 56 -1.60 -23.96 -18.06
N SER A 57 -1.82 -25.02 -18.84
CA SER A 57 -2.22 -26.31 -18.27
C SER A 57 -1.18 -26.80 -17.26
N GLY A 58 -1.66 -27.20 -16.07
CA GLY A 58 -0.81 -27.64 -14.97
C GLY A 58 -0.32 -26.53 -14.05
N TRP A 59 -0.65 -25.25 -14.32
CA TRP A 59 -0.36 -24.11 -13.45
C TRP A 59 -1.59 -23.63 -12.69
N VAL A 60 -1.37 -23.13 -11.48
CA VAL A 60 -2.38 -22.48 -10.64
C VAL A 60 -1.94 -21.06 -10.33
N LYS A 61 -2.88 -20.12 -10.40
CA LYS A 61 -2.66 -18.74 -9.99
C LYS A 61 -3.20 -18.56 -8.57
N LEU A 62 -2.33 -18.16 -7.66
CA LEU A 62 -2.60 -17.91 -6.26
C LEU A 62 -2.56 -16.40 -6.02
N ASN A 63 -3.74 -15.79 -5.89
CA ASN A 63 -3.87 -14.38 -5.56
C ASN A 63 -4.10 -14.20 -4.06
N MET A 64 -3.27 -13.38 -3.42
CA MET A 64 -3.26 -13.23 -1.97
C MET A 64 -3.38 -11.76 -1.59
N ASP A 65 -4.36 -11.49 -0.74
CA ASP A 65 -4.56 -10.20 -0.07
C ASP A 65 -4.67 -10.49 1.43
N GLY A 66 -3.84 -9.80 2.20
CA GLY A 66 -3.80 -9.88 3.65
C GLY A 66 -4.20 -8.54 4.26
N SER A 67 -5.46 -8.43 4.68
CA SER A 67 -5.91 -7.27 5.44
C SER A 67 -5.64 -7.42 6.94
N ARG A 68 -5.63 -6.28 7.65
CA ARG A 68 -5.56 -6.19 9.12
C ARG A 68 -6.69 -6.90 9.89
N GLY A 69 -7.62 -7.57 9.20
CA GLY A 69 -8.64 -8.45 9.77
C GLY A 69 -8.69 -9.85 9.14
N GLY A 70 -7.64 -10.26 8.42
CA GLY A 70 -7.66 -11.43 7.56
C GLY A 70 -8.10 -11.09 6.13
N GLY A 71 -7.70 -11.94 5.19
CA GLY A 71 -7.97 -11.77 3.76
C GLY A 71 -7.65 -13.06 3.00
N GLY A 72 -8.41 -13.35 1.95
CA GLY A 72 -8.30 -14.59 1.16
C GLY A 72 -8.48 -15.88 1.97
N ILE A 73 -7.56 -16.84 1.79
CA ILE A 73 -7.55 -18.20 2.38
C ILE A 73 -7.37 -18.19 3.91
N VAL A 74 -7.26 -17.02 4.54
CA VAL A 74 -6.59 -16.89 5.83
C VAL A 74 -7.48 -16.31 6.94
N LYS A 75 -7.52 -17.02 8.07
CA LYS A 75 -8.21 -16.61 9.31
C LYS A 75 -7.51 -15.42 9.98
N PHE A 76 -8.31 -14.56 10.61
CA PHE A 76 -7.90 -13.41 11.42
C PHE A 76 -6.69 -13.73 12.33
N TYR A 77 -5.57 -13.03 12.12
CA TYR A 77 -4.33 -13.22 12.89
C TYR A 77 -4.18 -12.33 14.12
N GLY A 78 -5.23 -11.58 14.50
CA GLY A 78 -5.12 -10.61 15.59
C GLY A 78 -4.51 -9.29 15.13
N ASN A 79 -3.93 -8.55 16.08
CA ASN A 79 -3.40 -7.21 15.85
C ASN A 79 -2.02 -7.29 15.16
N CYS A 80 -2.00 -7.25 13.82
CA CYS A 80 -0.79 -7.29 13.01
C CYS A 80 -0.71 -6.11 12.02
N SER A 81 0.45 -5.91 11.37
CA SER A 81 0.57 -4.92 10.28
C SER A 81 0.00 -5.50 8.97
N ASN A 82 -0.44 -4.64 8.04
CA ASN A 82 -0.87 -5.11 6.71
C ASN A 82 0.22 -5.94 6.02
N ASN A 83 1.48 -5.47 6.05
CA ASN A 83 2.60 -6.20 5.46
C ASN A 83 2.78 -7.60 6.07
N SER A 84 2.63 -7.71 7.40
CA SER A 84 2.68 -9.00 8.08
C SER A 84 1.51 -9.91 7.68
N ALA A 85 0.30 -9.34 7.58
CA ALA A 85 -0.88 -10.08 7.14
C ALA A 85 -0.73 -10.60 5.71
N GLU A 86 -0.20 -9.78 4.79
CA GLU A 86 0.07 -10.17 3.41
C GLU A 86 1.14 -11.26 3.29
N ALA A 87 2.26 -11.11 4.00
CA ALA A 87 3.31 -12.13 3.99
C ALA A 87 2.82 -13.47 4.55
N MET A 88 2.00 -13.41 5.60
CA MET A 88 1.40 -14.59 6.21
C MET A 88 0.33 -15.21 5.30
N ALA A 89 -0.44 -14.37 4.59
CA ALA A 89 -1.36 -14.80 3.56
C ALA A 89 -0.59 -15.61 2.52
N MET A 90 0.43 -15.01 1.90
CA MET A 90 1.29 -15.66 0.91
C MET A 90 1.84 -17.01 1.38
N LEU A 91 2.44 -17.07 2.57
CA LEU A 91 2.97 -18.31 3.15
C LEU A 91 1.89 -19.39 3.27
N LYS A 92 0.70 -19.02 3.78
CA LYS A 92 -0.40 -19.97 3.96
C LYS A 92 -0.95 -20.47 2.63
N GLY A 93 -1.09 -19.59 1.65
CA GLY A 93 -1.56 -19.96 0.31
C GLY A 93 -0.60 -20.94 -0.37
N ILE A 94 0.71 -20.68 -0.33
CA ILE A 94 1.73 -21.59 -0.85
C ILE A 94 1.64 -22.95 -0.15
N TYR A 95 1.54 -22.95 1.19
CA TYR A 95 1.40 -24.19 1.95
C TYR A 95 0.15 -25.00 1.56
N VAL A 96 -0.98 -24.32 1.31
CA VAL A 96 -2.20 -24.97 0.82
C VAL A 96 -1.98 -25.55 -0.57
N CYS A 97 -1.34 -24.84 -1.49
CA CYS A 97 -1.02 -25.36 -2.82
C CYS A 97 -0.16 -26.63 -2.74
N LEU A 98 0.92 -26.60 -1.97
CA LEU A 98 1.82 -27.74 -1.81
C LEU A 98 1.10 -28.98 -1.26
N ASN A 99 0.26 -28.82 -0.24
CA ASN A 99 -0.49 -29.94 0.34
C ASN A 99 -1.54 -30.54 -0.59
N ASN A 100 -2.00 -29.77 -1.59
CA ASN A 100 -2.91 -30.26 -2.62
C ASN A 100 -2.17 -30.81 -3.86
N GLY A 101 -0.84 -30.94 -3.80
CA GLY A 101 -0.03 -31.40 -4.93
C GLY A 101 0.11 -30.38 -6.06
N LEU A 102 -0.22 -29.11 -5.81
CA LEU A 102 -0.11 -28.02 -6.77
C LEU A 102 1.30 -27.43 -6.69
N THR A 103 2.19 -27.91 -7.57
CA THR A 103 3.62 -27.55 -7.56
C THR A 103 3.96 -26.38 -8.47
N ASN A 104 3.15 -26.13 -9.50
CA ASN A 104 3.34 -25.03 -10.44
C ASN A 104 2.41 -23.87 -10.07
N VAL A 105 2.90 -22.95 -9.25
CA VAL A 105 2.09 -21.85 -8.68
C VAL A 105 2.66 -20.51 -9.11
N ILE A 106 1.81 -19.66 -9.70
CA ILE A 106 2.08 -18.24 -9.93
C ILE A 106 1.47 -17.49 -8.75
N VAL A 107 2.31 -16.81 -7.98
CA VAL A 107 1.89 -16.02 -6.81
C VAL A 107 1.78 -14.55 -7.21
N GLU A 108 0.64 -13.93 -6.94
CA GLU A 108 0.39 -12.50 -7.16
C GLU A 108 0.07 -11.81 -5.82
N THR A 109 0.61 -10.61 -5.61
CA THR A 109 0.44 -9.76 -4.43
C THR A 109 0.50 -8.29 -4.85
N ASP A 110 -0.26 -7.45 -4.17
CA ASP A 110 -0.24 -5.99 -4.32
C ASP A 110 0.66 -5.29 -3.29
N SER A 111 1.25 -6.02 -2.33
CA SER A 111 2.31 -5.49 -1.48
C SER A 111 3.61 -5.28 -2.25
N ILE A 112 3.86 -4.00 -2.53
CA ILE A 112 5.14 -3.55 -3.09
C ILE A 112 6.34 -3.96 -2.24
N ILE A 113 6.17 -4.09 -0.93
CA ILE A 113 7.25 -4.51 -0.03
C ILE A 113 7.63 -5.96 -0.32
N ILE A 114 6.66 -6.86 -0.49
CA ILE A 114 6.94 -8.26 -0.81
C ILE A 114 7.56 -8.40 -2.20
N LEU A 115 7.08 -7.62 -3.19
CA LEU A 115 7.69 -7.59 -4.53
C LEU A 115 9.15 -7.11 -4.48
N ASN A 116 9.46 -6.11 -3.65
CA ASN A 116 10.80 -5.53 -3.53
C ASN A 116 11.76 -6.32 -2.63
N TYR A 117 11.32 -7.39 -1.96
CA TYR A 117 12.21 -8.25 -1.15
C TYR A 117 13.06 -9.22 -2.00
N TRP A 118 12.83 -9.30 -3.32
CA TRP A 118 13.60 -10.09 -4.28
C TRP A 118 14.76 -9.30 -4.91
N VAL A 119 15.66 -8.75 -4.08
CA VAL A 119 16.94 -8.19 -4.54
C VAL A 119 18.07 -9.19 -4.33
#